data_AF-A0A9D8FZX9-F1
#
_entry.id   AF-A0A9D8FZX9-F1
#
_cell.length_a   1.000
_cell.length_b   1.000
_cell.length_c   1.000
_cell.angle_alpha   90.00
_cell.angle_beta   90.00
_cell.angle_gamma   90.00
#
_symmetry.space_group_name_H-M   'P 1'
#
loop_
_entity.id
_entity.type
_entity.pdbx_description
1 polymer ?
#
loop_
_entity_poly.entity_id
_entity_poly.type
_entity_poly.pdbx_seq_one_letter_code
_entity_poly.pdbx_strand_id
1 'polypeptide(L)'
;TCSGACPNAAEMELIPRQLMRRAQAGLDEDITRANTAWVCVSCLSCSVRCPRGIDIARVMEAVRLLRLRKNVDYVHVPELAPEAIASLPPIALISSFRKHTA
;
A
#
# COMPACT_ATOMS: atom_id res chain seq x y z
N THR A 1 13.82 6.68 11.33
CA THR A 1 12.87 7.79 11.19
C THR A 1 11.57 7.32 10.53
N CYS A 2 11.46 7.14 9.21
CA CYS A 2 10.21 6.67 8.61
C CYS A 2 9.80 5.24 9.01
N SER A 3 10.73 4.29 8.99
CA SER A 3 10.46 2.91 9.43
C SER A 3 10.12 2.81 10.91
N GLY A 4 10.70 3.66 11.75
CA GLY A 4 10.38 3.68 13.19
C GLY A 4 9.11 4.46 13.52
N ALA A 5 8.64 5.32 12.62
CA ALA A 5 7.40 6.08 12.78
C ALA A 5 6.17 5.34 12.25
N CYS A 6 6.38 4.29 11.45
CA CYS A 6 5.30 3.50 10.86
C CYS A 6 4.83 2.44 11.86
N PRO A 7 3.55 2.47 12.28
CA PRO A 7 3.02 1.48 13.22
C PRO A 7 2.95 0.08 12.61
N ASN A 8 2.77 -0.02 11.29
CA ASN A 8 2.61 -1.29 10.58
C ASN A 8 3.92 -1.83 10.00
N ALA A 9 5.08 -1.31 10.43
CA ALA A 9 6.36 -1.69 9.84
C ALA A 9 6.65 -3.20 9.94
N ALA A 10 6.16 -3.87 10.98
CA ALA A 10 6.34 -5.32 11.18
C ALA A 10 5.58 -6.16 10.14
N GLU A 11 4.46 -5.66 9.62
CA GLU A 11 3.60 -6.35 8.65
C GLU A 11 4.04 -6.08 7.19
N MET A 12 5.00 -5.17 7.00
CA MET A 12 5.49 -4.80 5.68
C MET A 12 6.68 -5.67 5.27
N GLU A 13 6.62 -6.25 4.07
CA GLU A 13 7.74 -6.97 3.47
C GLU A 13 8.95 -6.04 3.23
N LEU A 14 8.68 -4.79 2.83
CA LEU A 14 9.67 -3.74 2.68
C LEU A 14 9.32 -2.58 3.60
N ILE A 15 10.05 -2.39 4.69
CA ILE A 15 9.81 -1.21 5.55
C ILE A 15 10.01 0.08 4.74
N PRO A 16 9.36 1.22 5.11
CA PRO A 16 9.34 2.42 4.27
C PRO A 16 10.70 2.89 3.78
N ARG A 17 11.74 2.85 4.63
CA ARG A 17 13.11 3.22 4.23
C ARG A 17 13.66 2.32 3.12
N GLN A 18 13.43 1.01 3.18
CA GLN A 18 13.89 0.06 2.17
C GLN A 18 13.15 0.27 0.85
N LEU A 19 11.84 0.51 0.90
CA LEU A 19 11.05 0.83 -0.30
C LEU A 19 11.58 2.10 -0.97
N MET A 20 11.85 3.18 -0.22
CA MET A 20 12.43 4.41 -0.79
C MET A 20 13.77 4.15 -1.49
N ARG A 21 14.61 3.25 -0.95
CA ARG A 21 15.91 2.91 -1.54
C ARG A 21 15.76 2.12 -2.83
N ARG A 22 14.82 1.17 -2.88
CA ARG A 22 14.51 0.41 -4.10
C ARG A 22 13.91 1.28 -5.20
N ALA A 23 13.00 2.18 -4.82
CA ALA A 23 12.44 3.17 -5.75
C ALA A 23 13.54 4.07 -6.37
N GLN A 24 14.49 4.55 -5.57
CA GLN A 24 15.64 5.31 -6.08
C GLN A 24 16.55 4.49 -7.01
N ALA A 25 16.59 3.17 -6.84
CA ALA A 25 17.36 2.26 -7.69
C ALA A 25 16.61 1.82 -8.96
N GLY A 26 15.38 2.31 -9.19
CA GLY A 26 14.56 1.94 -10.34
C GLY A 26 14.01 0.51 -10.30
N LEU A 27 13.94 -0.11 -9.10
CA LEU A 27 13.45 -1.48 -8.91
C LEU A 27 11.93 -1.49 -8.77
N ASP A 28 11.23 -1.10 -9.84
CA ASP A 28 9.78 -0.90 -9.85
C ASP A 28 8.99 -2.20 -9.60
N GLU A 29 9.47 -3.32 -10.13
CA GLU A 29 8.85 -4.63 -9.91
C GLU A 29 8.93 -5.05 -8.44
N ASP A 30 10.08 -4.87 -7.79
CA ASP A 30 10.24 -5.20 -6.38
C ASP A 30 9.26 -4.44 -5.49
N ILE A 31 9.14 -3.12 -5.71
CA ILE A 31 8.29 -2.27 -4.87
C ILE A 31 6.80 -2.46 -5.15
N THR A 32 6.42 -2.82 -6.39
CA THR A 32 5.01 -3.03 -6.76
C THR A 32 4.50 -4.43 -6.42
N ARG A 33 5.39 -5.43 -6.35
CA ARG A 33 5.06 -6.78 -5.88
C ARG A 33 4.92 -6.85 -4.36
N ALA A 34 5.68 -6.04 -3.62
CA ALA A 34 5.64 -6.05 -2.17
C ALA A 34 4.25 -5.65 -1.61
N ASN A 35 3.86 -6.25 -0.50
CA ASN A 35 2.63 -5.92 0.22
C ASN A 35 2.61 -4.50 0.81
N THR A 36 3.77 -3.82 0.79
CA THR A 36 4.05 -2.62 1.59
C THR A 36 3.11 -1.45 1.30
N ALA A 37 2.85 -1.17 0.02
CA ALA A 37 1.92 -0.10 -0.37
C ALA A 37 0.48 -0.40 0.06
N TRP A 38 0.12 -1.68 0.16
CA TRP A 38 -1.23 -2.15 0.52
C TRP A 38 -1.45 -2.15 2.03
N VAL A 39 -0.42 -2.48 2.80
CA VAL A 39 -0.37 -2.41 4.28
C VAL A 39 -0.30 -0.97 4.79
N CYS A 40 0.18 -0.03 3.97
CA CYS A 40 0.16 1.39 4.29
C CYS A 40 -1.27 1.88 4.55
N VAL A 41 -1.49 2.47 5.73
CA VAL A 41 -2.78 3.07 6.15
C VAL A 41 -2.82 4.58 5.98
N SER A 42 -1.82 5.15 5.29
CA SER A 42 -1.74 6.59 5.00
C SER A 42 -1.91 7.49 6.24
N CYS A 43 -1.41 7.07 7.40
CA CYS A 43 -1.49 7.85 8.66
C CYS A 43 -0.57 9.10 8.69
N LEU A 44 0.24 9.31 7.64
CA LEU A 44 1.13 10.46 7.44
C LEU A 44 2.27 10.67 8.47
N SER A 45 2.35 9.86 9.53
CA SER A 45 3.39 9.95 10.58
C SER A 45 4.81 9.97 9.99
N CYS A 46 5.07 9.14 8.98
CA CYS A 46 6.37 9.08 8.33
C CYS A 46 6.71 10.34 7.52
N SER A 47 5.74 10.94 6.82
CA SER A 47 5.92 12.17 6.04
C SER A 47 6.20 13.36 6.97
N VAL A 48 5.41 13.51 8.05
CA VAL A 48 5.54 14.64 9.01
C VAL A 48 6.90 14.60 9.72
N ARG A 49 7.39 13.42 10.07
CA ARG A 49 8.66 13.25 10.80
C ARG A 49 9.88 13.21 9.89
N CYS A 50 9.72 13.35 8.57
CA CYS A 50 10.82 13.20 7.63
C CYS A 50 11.74 14.44 7.65
N PRO A 51 12.99 14.34 8.11
CA PRO A 51 13.92 15.48 8.14
C PRO A 51 14.35 15.94 6.74
N ARG A 52 14.07 15.13 5.72
CA ARG A 52 14.36 15.43 4.31
C ARG A 52 13.16 16.01 3.55
N GLY A 53 12.02 16.23 4.22
CA GLY A 53 10.82 16.76 3.57
C GLY A 53 10.16 15.83 2.54
N ILE A 54 10.49 14.53 2.56
CA ILE A 54 9.91 13.55 1.61
C ILE A 54 8.49 13.20 2.04
N ASP A 55 7.54 13.34 1.12
CA ASP A 55 6.17 12.87 1.30
C ASP A 55 6.05 11.36 1.03
N ILE A 56 6.48 10.58 2.02
CA ILE A 56 6.56 9.12 1.93
C ILE A 56 5.17 8.49 1.76
N ALA A 57 4.14 9.04 2.39
CA ALA A 57 2.77 8.55 2.23
C ALA A 57 2.30 8.68 0.78
N ARG A 58 2.59 9.81 0.11
CA ARG A 58 2.28 9.98 -1.31
C ARG A 58 3.09 9.04 -2.21
N VAL A 59 4.34 8.72 -1.86
CA VAL A 59 5.11 7.69 -2.58
C VAL A 59 4.47 6.31 -2.45
N MET A 60 4.01 5.92 -1.26
CA MET A 60 3.30 4.64 -1.07
C MET A 60 2.05 4.54 -1.94
N GLU A 61 1.28 5.62 -2.00
CA GLU A 61 0.11 5.70 -2.88
C GLU A 61 0.49 5.63 -4.36
N ALA A 62 1.57 6.29 -4.78
CA ALA A 62 2.06 6.20 -6.15
C ALA A 62 2.43 4.75 -6.52
N VAL A 63 3.09 4.00 -5.62
CA VAL A 63 3.42 2.59 -5.83
C VAL A 63 2.17 1.73 -6.03
N ARG A 64 1.11 1.98 -5.24
CA ARG A 64 -0.19 1.31 -5.42
C ARG A 64 -0.75 1.57 -6.83
N LEU A 65 -0.70 2.82 -7.26
CA LEU A 65 -1.20 3.24 -8.57
C LEU A 65 -0.38 2.69 -9.75
N LEU A 66 0.91 2.41 -9.58
CA LEU A 66 1.72 1.77 -10.63
C LEU A 66 1.16 0.39 -11.04
N ARG A 67 0.54 -0.33 -10.10
CA ARG A 67 -0.13 -1.60 -10.35
C ARG A 67 -1.56 -1.40 -10.86
N LEU A 68 -2.36 -0.59 -10.17
CA LEU A 68 -3.78 -0.38 -10.54
C LEU A 68 -3.96 0.27 -11.90
N ARG A 69 -3.10 1.21 -12.31
CA ARG A 69 -3.18 1.85 -13.64
C ARG A 69 -2.88 0.89 -14.80
N LYS A 70 -2.37 -0.31 -14.51
CA LYS A 70 -2.22 -1.39 -15.49
C LYS A 70 -3.46 -2.30 -15.54
N ASN A 71 -4.56 -1.93 -14.89
CA ASN A 71 -5.76 -2.75 -14.67
C ASN A 71 -5.44 -4.09 -14.01
N VAL A 72 -4.46 -4.10 -13.09
CA VAL A 72 -4.11 -5.27 -12.30
C VAL A 72 -4.58 -5.04 -10.88
N ASP A 73 -5.67 -5.68 -10.50
CA ASP A 73 -6.18 -5.62 -9.14
C ASP A 73 -5.21 -6.25 -8.13
N TYR A 74 -5.32 -5.81 -6.88
CA TYR A 74 -4.68 -6.46 -5.75
C TYR A 74 -5.61 -7.48 -5.10
N VAL A 75 -6.92 -7.21 -5.11
CA VAL A 75 -7.97 -8.14 -4.69
C VAL A 75 -8.86 -8.45 -5.89
N HIS A 76 -8.93 -9.72 -6.27
CA HIS A 76 -9.79 -10.17 -7.36
C HIS A 76 -11.20 -10.45 -6.83
N VAL A 77 -12.11 -9.49 -7.02
CA VAL A 77 -13.50 -9.57 -6.52
C VAL A 77 -14.25 -10.84 -6.96
N PRO A 78 -14.15 -11.31 -8.22
CA PRO A 78 -14.85 -12.51 -8.66
C PRO A 78 -14.39 -13.80 -7.96
N GLU A 79 -13.21 -13.80 -7.35
CA GLU A 79 -12.64 -14.96 -6.66
C GLU A 79 -13.04 -15.02 -5.17
N LEU A 80 -13.79 -14.02 -4.68
CA LEU A 80 -14.27 -14.00 -3.30
C LEU A 80 -15.43 -14.99 -3.09
N ALA A 81 -15.36 -15.78 -2.03
CA ALA A 81 -16.42 -16.70 -1.65
C ALA A 81 -17.74 -15.94 -1.37
N PRO A 82 -18.89 -16.39 -1.89
CA PRO A 82 -20.19 -15.76 -1.65
C PRO A 82 -20.51 -15.59 -0.16
N GLU A 83 -20.13 -16.57 0.66
CA GLU A 83 -20.31 -16.57 2.10
C GLU A 83 -19.49 -15.46 2.77
N ALA A 84 -18.27 -15.22 2.29
CA ALA A 84 -17.42 -14.14 2.79
C ALA A 84 -18.05 -12.78 2.48
N ILE A 85 -18.55 -12.58 1.26
CA ILE A 85 -19.24 -11.34 0.86
C ILE A 85 -20.47 -11.10 1.73
N ALA A 86 -21.29 -12.13 1.98
CA ALA A 86 -22.51 -12.03 2.80
C ALA A 86 -22.23 -11.68 4.26
N SER A 87 -21.08 -12.11 4.80
CA SER A 87 -20.68 -11.83 6.19
C SER A 87 -20.10 -10.43 6.42
N LEU A 88 -19.68 -9.75 5.36
CA LEU A 88 -18.96 -8.48 5.45
C LEU A 88 -19.93 -7.29 5.48
N PRO A 89 -19.67 -6.25 6.32
CA PRO A 89 -20.38 -5.00 6.23
C PRO A 89 -20.21 -4.35 4.84
N PRO A 90 -21.27 -3.77 4.24
CA PRO A 90 -21.16 -3.12 2.93
C PRO A 90 -20.07 -2.03 2.86
N ILE A 91 -19.83 -1.34 3.98
CA ILE A 91 -18.77 -0.32 4.07
C ILE A 91 -17.36 -0.91 3.96
N ALA A 92 -17.15 -2.14 4.43
CA ALA A 92 -15.88 -2.85 4.28
C ALA A 92 -15.62 -3.22 2.82
N LEU A 93 -16.66 -3.68 2.09
CA LEU A 93 -16.56 -3.99 0.66
C LEU A 93 -16.24 -2.74 -0.17
N ILE A 94 -17.00 -1.66 0.01
CA ILE A 94 -16.81 -0.41 -0.75
C ILE A 94 -15.42 0.19 -0.49
N SER A 95 -15.00 0.24 0.77
CA SER A 95 -13.68 0.77 1.14
C SER A 95 -12.54 -0.10 0.60
N SER A 96 -12.68 -1.43 0.67
CA SER A 96 -11.71 -2.38 0.16
C SER A 96 -11.56 -2.25 -1.36
N PHE A 97 -12.67 -2.29 -2.11
CA PHE A 97 -12.62 -2.20 -3.58
C PHE A 97 -12.05 -0.86 -4.04
N ARG A 98 -12.47 0.25 -3.42
CA ARG A 98 -11.87 1.57 -3.72
C ARG A 98 -10.35 1.61 -3.51
N LYS A 99 -9.82 0.83 -2.57
CA LYS A 99 -8.38 0.76 -2.29
C LYS A 99 -7.66 -0.33 -3.11
N HIS A 100 -8.31 -1.43 -3.45
CA HIS A 100 -7.62 -2.64 -3.93
C HIS A 100 -7.89 -3.00 -5.39
N THR A 101 -8.82 -2.31 -6.05
CA THR A 101 -9.16 -2.55 -7.47
C THR A 101 -8.93 -1.30 -8.32
N ALA A 102 -8.74 -1.51 -9.61
CA ALA A 102 -8.55 -0.47 -10.63
C ALA A 102 -9.88 0.17 -11.06
#